data_AF-A0A1G1IMH9-F1
#
_entry.id   AF-A0A1G1IMH9-F1
#
_cell.length_a   1.000
_cell.length_b   1.000
_cell.length_c   1.000
_cell.angle_alpha   90.00
_cell.angle_beta   90.00
_cell.angle_gamma   90.00
#
_symmetry.space_group_name_H-M   'P 1'
#
loop_
_entity.id
_entity.type
_entity.pdbx_description
1 polymer ?
#
loop_
_entity_poly.entity_id
_entity_poly.type
_entity_poly.pdbx_seq_one_letter_code
_entity_poly.pdbx_strand_id
1 'polypeptide(L)'
;MSQIELRGEDRFLDGRLCLRKDKAVVGYHKNGFLHFNYPLKNGEFHGICQAWSETGVLLVEEEYFEGKHHGWKRLFYDSGEHSSEEFFRNGLPDGNSLEWYENGRVKAEETRIRSSHESMKQEWYEDGTLKAKRQFKDGKPSGKAVVWYPTSQIESQSFYRNGMAEGLWQVWYENGNLRHEIPYSRGRYHGMMRKWYESGKIWAQIPYRDGLVHGVQRVWDAEGKSIKDSLFVRGVRASKDLEFCLARIKAGNFRAKEIIGIMNTSVRRILLEEFGYSRFLAELDHTVLDKDGENELVRIDWRRGEEPIFLAKVKCPSTGAFYALRVPPSVTGVKQAIAWTFQIPGDQYQPDIET
;
A
#
# COMPACT_ATOMS: atom_id res chain seq x y z
N MET A 1 13.80 -31.60 -37.61
CA MET A 1 14.65 -30.54 -37.02
C MET A 1 15.98 -30.53 -37.76
N SER A 2 16.33 -29.42 -38.41
CA SER A 2 17.57 -29.27 -39.17
C SER A 2 18.67 -28.69 -38.28
N GLN A 3 19.66 -29.51 -37.92
CA GLN A 3 20.90 -29.07 -37.29
C GLN A 3 21.70 -28.23 -38.31
N ILE A 4 22.28 -27.11 -37.90
CA ILE A 4 23.12 -26.25 -38.77
C ILE A 4 24.58 -26.36 -38.31
N GLU A 5 25.50 -26.57 -39.25
CA GLU A 5 26.95 -26.48 -39.02
C GLU A 5 27.39 -25.02 -38.89
N LEU A 6 28.10 -24.71 -37.80
CA LEU A 6 28.64 -23.39 -37.47
C LEU A 6 29.79 -22.99 -38.41
N ARG A 7 29.90 -21.71 -38.79
CA ARG A 7 30.99 -21.19 -39.65
C ARG A 7 31.70 -20.01 -38.99
N GLY A 8 32.98 -19.82 -39.32
CA GLY A 8 33.94 -18.98 -38.57
C GLY A 8 33.68 -17.47 -38.44
N GLU A 9 32.54 -16.92 -38.85
CA GLU A 9 32.16 -15.50 -38.67
C GLU A 9 31.04 -15.28 -37.63
N ASP A 10 30.63 -16.36 -36.99
CA ASP A 10 29.60 -16.44 -35.96
C ASP A 10 29.96 -15.61 -34.71
N ARG A 11 29.23 -14.52 -34.45
CA ARG A 11 29.43 -13.67 -33.26
C ARG A 11 28.59 -14.14 -32.08
N PHE A 12 29.28 -14.38 -30.96
CA PHE A 12 28.67 -14.75 -29.69
C PHE A 12 28.40 -13.49 -28.85
N LEU A 13 27.15 -13.31 -28.41
CA LEU A 13 26.78 -12.35 -27.38
C LEU A 13 26.39 -13.16 -26.13
N ASP A 14 27.09 -12.93 -25.00
CA ASP A 14 26.92 -13.69 -23.75
C ASP A 14 26.97 -15.24 -23.92
N GLY A 15 27.88 -15.72 -24.77
CA GLY A 15 28.07 -17.17 -24.98
C GLY A 15 26.97 -17.85 -25.80
N ARG A 16 26.15 -17.06 -26.51
CA ARG A 16 25.08 -17.54 -27.41
C ARG A 16 25.35 -17.11 -28.84
N LEU A 17 25.15 -18.02 -29.79
CA LEU A 17 25.24 -17.70 -31.21
C LEU A 17 24.02 -16.87 -31.60
N CYS A 18 24.23 -15.61 -31.99
CA CYS A 18 23.16 -14.71 -32.44
C CYS A 18 23.39 -14.32 -33.89
N LEU A 19 22.54 -14.84 -34.79
CA LEU A 19 22.53 -14.46 -36.20
C LEU A 19 21.46 -13.40 -36.43
N ARG A 20 21.89 -12.14 -36.63
CA ARG A 20 21.01 -11.12 -37.18
C ARG A 20 20.95 -11.30 -38.69
N LYS A 21 19.83 -11.78 -39.20
CA LYS A 21 19.50 -11.77 -40.62
C LYS A 21 18.66 -10.52 -40.90
N ASP A 22 18.63 -10.03 -42.14
CA ASP A 22 17.90 -8.80 -42.52
C ASP A 22 16.42 -8.80 -42.11
N LYS A 23 15.82 -9.99 -41.92
CA LYS A 23 14.40 -10.19 -41.61
C LYS A 23 14.14 -10.84 -40.25
N ALA A 24 15.15 -11.17 -39.45
CA ALA A 24 14.96 -11.80 -38.13
C ALA A 24 16.24 -11.78 -37.27
N VAL A 25 16.07 -11.81 -35.96
CA VAL A 25 17.13 -12.17 -35.01
C VAL A 25 16.93 -13.61 -34.59
N VAL A 26 17.93 -14.46 -34.82
CA VAL A 26 17.86 -15.89 -34.53
C VAL A 26 19.00 -16.26 -33.58
N GLY A 27 18.68 -16.97 -32.51
CA GLY A 27 19.65 -17.43 -31.53
C GLY A 27 19.65 -18.94 -31.39
N TYR A 28 20.81 -19.53 -31.10
CA TYR A 28 20.96 -20.96 -30.85
C TYR A 28 21.59 -21.23 -29.49
N HIS A 29 21.18 -22.33 -28.88
CA HIS A 29 21.80 -22.90 -27.69
C HIS A 29 23.16 -23.50 -28.03
N LYS A 30 23.99 -23.74 -27.01
CA LYS A 30 25.34 -24.34 -27.20
C LYS A 30 25.31 -25.72 -27.85
N ASN A 31 24.21 -26.45 -27.66
CA ASN A 31 23.97 -27.76 -28.25
C ASN A 31 23.43 -27.70 -29.69
N GLY A 32 23.29 -26.50 -30.26
CA GLY A 32 22.83 -26.27 -31.64
C GLY A 32 21.32 -26.22 -31.82
N PHE A 33 20.52 -26.46 -30.77
CA PHE A 33 19.07 -26.26 -30.84
C PHE A 33 18.72 -24.78 -30.96
N LEU A 34 17.60 -24.49 -31.63
CA LEU A 34 17.08 -23.13 -31.75
C LEU A 34 16.70 -22.62 -30.36
N HIS A 35 17.20 -21.44 -29.98
CA HIS A 35 16.87 -20.79 -28.72
C HIS A 35 15.77 -19.75 -28.92
N PHE A 36 15.88 -18.93 -29.96
CA PHE A 36 14.82 -17.97 -30.29
C PHE A 36 14.84 -17.59 -31.77
N ASN A 37 13.68 -17.13 -32.25
CA ASN A 37 13.48 -16.60 -33.59
C ASN A 37 12.52 -15.41 -33.49
N TYR A 38 13.05 -14.21 -33.70
CA TYR A 38 12.33 -12.95 -33.58
C TYR A 38 12.31 -12.24 -34.94
N PRO A 39 11.21 -12.38 -35.70
CA PRO A 39 11.07 -11.75 -37.00
C PRO A 39 11.10 -10.22 -36.89
N LEU A 40 11.74 -9.58 -37.88
CA LEU A 40 11.90 -8.13 -37.96
C LEU A 40 11.26 -7.58 -39.24
N LYS A 41 10.62 -6.42 -39.13
CA LYS A 41 10.21 -5.56 -40.26
C LYS A 41 10.65 -4.14 -39.95
N ASN A 42 11.39 -3.52 -40.87
CA ASN A 42 11.95 -2.17 -40.71
C ASN A 42 12.80 -1.98 -39.44
N GLY A 43 13.47 -3.04 -38.98
CA GLY A 43 14.31 -3.01 -37.78
C GLY A 43 13.57 -3.22 -36.46
N GLU A 44 12.24 -3.40 -36.49
CA GLU A 44 11.38 -3.63 -35.32
C GLU A 44 10.78 -5.04 -35.33
N PHE A 45 10.42 -5.58 -34.17
CA PHE A 45 9.75 -6.88 -34.08
C PHE A 45 8.39 -6.85 -34.78
N HIS A 46 8.14 -7.85 -35.63
CA HIS A 46 6.91 -7.90 -36.43
C HIS A 46 6.58 -9.33 -36.83
N GLY A 47 5.44 -9.84 -36.38
CA GLY A 47 5.02 -11.23 -36.49
C GLY A 47 5.22 -12.00 -35.18
N ILE A 48 5.22 -13.33 -35.28
CA ILE A 48 5.30 -14.22 -34.13
C ILE A 48 6.78 -14.42 -33.74
N CYS A 49 7.12 -13.94 -32.54
CA CYS A 49 8.40 -14.14 -31.89
C CYS A 49 8.33 -15.35 -30.98
N GLN A 50 9.29 -16.28 -31.09
CA GLN A 50 9.26 -17.54 -30.36
C GLN A 50 10.60 -17.83 -29.68
N ALA A 51 10.56 -18.51 -28.54
CA ALA A 51 11.73 -19.02 -27.84
C ALA A 51 11.52 -20.45 -27.34
N TRP A 52 12.60 -21.23 -27.33
CA TRP A 52 12.59 -22.66 -27.01
C TRP A 52 13.68 -23.01 -25.97
N SER A 53 13.44 -24.07 -25.21
CA SER A 53 14.38 -24.65 -24.24
C SER A 53 15.60 -25.29 -24.93
N GLU A 54 16.61 -25.68 -24.15
CA GLU A 54 17.76 -26.44 -24.66
C GLU A 54 17.36 -27.82 -25.21
N THR A 55 16.19 -28.35 -24.80
CA THR A 55 15.62 -29.61 -25.29
C THR A 55 14.69 -29.43 -26.48
N GLY A 56 14.49 -28.20 -26.96
CA GLY A 56 13.66 -27.89 -28.12
C GLY A 56 12.16 -27.72 -27.83
N VAL A 57 11.77 -27.63 -26.55
CA VAL A 57 10.39 -27.35 -26.14
C VAL A 57 10.11 -25.86 -26.32
N LEU A 58 8.99 -25.50 -26.95
CA LEU A 58 8.57 -24.09 -27.08
C LEU A 58 8.24 -23.56 -25.68
N LEU A 59 8.85 -22.45 -25.27
CA LEU A 59 8.65 -21.83 -23.95
C LEU A 59 7.87 -20.52 -24.03
N VAL A 60 8.02 -19.79 -25.13
CA VAL A 60 7.44 -18.46 -25.32
C VAL A 60 6.98 -18.31 -26.77
N GLU A 61 5.78 -17.78 -26.95
CA GLU A 61 5.26 -17.29 -28.21
C GLU A 61 4.62 -15.91 -28.00
N GLU A 62 5.08 -14.89 -28.71
CA GLU A 62 4.62 -13.52 -28.58
C GLU A 62 4.40 -12.88 -29.94
N GLU A 63 3.23 -12.30 -30.16
CA GLU A 63 2.92 -11.61 -31.41
C GLU A 63 3.22 -10.10 -31.30
N TYR A 64 3.95 -9.58 -32.29
CA TYR A 64 4.30 -8.16 -32.40
C TYR A 64 3.83 -7.57 -33.71
N PHE A 65 3.47 -6.29 -33.68
CA PHE A 65 3.23 -5.48 -34.86
C PHE A 65 3.95 -4.13 -34.69
N GLU A 66 4.98 -3.90 -35.51
CA GLU A 66 5.75 -2.63 -35.52
C GLU A 66 6.33 -2.32 -34.14
N GLY A 67 7.06 -3.29 -33.59
CA GLY A 67 7.77 -3.19 -32.32
C GLY A 67 6.90 -3.28 -31.07
N LYS A 68 5.57 -3.34 -31.20
CA LYS A 68 4.63 -3.41 -30.07
C LYS A 68 3.97 -4.78 -29.99
N HIS A 69 3.75 -5.30 -28.78
CA HIS A 69 2.91 -6.48 -28.59
C HIS A 69 1.52 -6.25 -29.19
N HIS A 70 1.11 -7.14 -30.09
CA HIS A 70 -0.14 -7.04 -30.80
C HIS A 70 -0.58 -8.44 -31.22
N GLY A 71 -1.50 -9.03 -30.46
CA GLY A 71 -1.91 -10.42 -30.57
C GLY A 71 -1.65 -11.20 -29.30
N TRP A 72 -1.47 -12.52 -29.42
CA TRP A 72 -1.32 -13.40 -28.27
C TRP A 72 0.11 -13.41 -27.74
N LYS A 73 0.22 -13.45 -26.41
CA LYS A 73 1.40 -13.87 -25.67
C LYS A 73 1.05 -15.18 -24.98
N ARG A 74 1.82 -16.23 -25.24
CA ARG A 74 1.67 -17.58 -24.67
C ARG A 74 2.99 -18.02 -24.06
N LEU A 75 2.91 -18.56 -22.86
CA LEU A 75 4.04 -19.17 -22.16
C LEU A 75 3.73 -20.65 -21.92
N PHE A 76 4.77 -21.45 -21.91
CA PHE A 76 4.70 -22.91 -21.77
C PHE A 76 5.68 -23.37 -20.69
N TYR A 77 5.35 -24.46 -20.02
CA TYR A 77 6.24 -25.15 -19.09
C TYR A 77 7.35 -25.90 -19.84
N ASP A 78 8.41 -26.30 -19.13
CA ASP A 78 9.48 -27.12 -19.70
C ASP A 78 8.99 -28.50 -20.17
N SER A 79 7.84 -28.96 -19.66
CA SER A 79 7.12 -30.14 -20.16
C SER A 79 6.46 -29.93 -21.52
N GLY A 80 6.27 -28.67 -21.95
CA GLY A 80 5.56 -28.29 -23.16
C GLY A 80 4.07 -27.96 -22.95
N GLU A 81 3.56 -28.16 -21.74
CA GLU A 81 2.18 -27.80 -21.38
C GLU A 81 1.99 -26.28 -21.31
N HIS A 82 0.77 -25.80 -21.59
CA HIS A 82 0.45 -24.37 -21.51
C HIS A 82 0.58 -23.85 -20.07
N SER A 83 1.30 -22.74 -19.89
CA SER A 83 1.49 -22.09 -18.60
C SER A 83 0.62 -20.85 -18.45
N SER A 84 0.58 -19.99 -19.48
CA SER A 84 -0.27 -18.80 -19.47
C SER A 84 -0.55 -18.27 -20.87
N GLU A 85 -1.64 -17.55 -21.03
CA GLU A 85 -1.90 -16.72 -22.21
C GLU A 85 -2.52 -15.38 -21.86
N GLU A 86 -2.17 -14.37 -22.66
CA GLU A 86 -2.70 -13.01 -22.55
C GLU A 86 -2.75 -12.38 -23.94
N PHE A 87 -3.82 -11.65 -24.24
CA PHE A 87 -3.94 -10.92 -25.50
C PHE A 87 -3.50 -9.47 -25.32
N PHE A 88 -2.75 -8.94 -26.28
CA PHE A 88 -2.28 -7.56 -26.32
C PHE A 88 -2.78 -6.83 -27.57
N ARG A 89 -3.07 -5.54 -27.43
CA ARG A 89 -3.31 -4.63 -28.54
C ARG A 89 -2.45 -3.38 -28.36
N ASN A 90 -1.54 -3.15 -29.29
CA ASN A 90 -0.66 -1.97 -29.33
C ASN A 90 0.18 -1.77 -28.05
N GLY A 91 0.68 -2.86 -27.49
CA GLY A 91 1.52 -2.88 -26.30
C GLY A 91 0.77 -2.88 -24.97
N LEU A 92 -0.56 -2.78 -24.99
CA LEU A 92 -1.40 -2.87 -23.80
C LEU A 92 -2.11 -4.21 -23.79
N PRO A 93 -2.24 -4.90 -22.65
CA PRO A 93 -3.07 -6.09 -22.62
C PRO A 93 -4.52 -5.69 -22.96
N ASP A 94 -5.28 -6.56 -23.64
CA ASP A 94 -6.58 -6.30 -24.25
C ASP A 94 -7.42 -7.58 -24.36
N GLY A 95 -7.85 -8.10 -23.22
CA GLY A 95 -8.70 -9.29 -23.18
C GLY A 95 -8.64 -9.99 -21.85
N ASN A 96 -9.03 -11.26 -21.88
CA ASN A 96 -8.85 -12.13 -20.74
C ASN A 96 -7.40 -12.62 -20.70
N SER A 97 -6.90 -12.87 -19.50
CA SER A 97 -5.67 -13.64 -19.29
C SER A 97 -6.00 -14.95 -18.56
N LEU A 98 -5.28 -16.00 -18.90
CA LEU A 98 -5.40 -17.32 -18.28
C LEU A 98 -4.02 -17.80 -17.87
N GLU A 99 -3.97 -18.45 -16.72
CA GLU A 99 -2.80 -19.19 -16.22
C GLU A 99 -3.27 -20.61 -15.89
N TRP A 100 -2.45 -21.61 -16.17
CA TRP A 100 -2.72 -23.01 -15.89
C TRP A 100 -1.65 -23.61 -14.99
N TYR A 101 -2.03 -24.62 -14.20
CA TYR A 101 -1.08 -25.55 -13.61
C TYR A 101 -0.57 -26.50 -14.70
N GLU A 102 0.59 -27.12 -14.44
CA GLU A 102 1.19 -28.09 -15.37
C GLU A 102 0.32 -29.33 -15.61
N ASN A 103 -0.65 -29.61 -14.72
CA ASN A 103 -1.67 -30.64 -14.92
C ASN A 103 -2.82 -30.22 -15.87
N GLY A 104 -2.73 -29.04 -16.50
CA GLY A 104 -3.71 -28.48 -17.43
C GLY A 104 -4.93 -27.80 -16.79
N ARG A 105 -5.05 -27.78 -15.45
CA ARG A 105 -6.16 -27.09 -14.77
C ARG A 105 -5.90 -25.60 -14.67
N VAL A 106 -6.95 -24.79 -14.79
CA VAL A 106 -6.86 -23.32 -14.65
C VAL A 106 -6.38 -22.97 -13.24
N LYS A 107 -5.31 -22.19 -13.18
CA LYS A 107 -4.71 -21.64 -11.97
C LYS A 107 -5.22 -20.24 -11.67
N ALA A 108 -5.33 -19.41 -12.71
CA ALA A 108 -5.86 -18.06 -12.59
C ALA A 108 -6.53 -17.61 -13.89
N GLU A 109 -7.48 -16.69 -13.77
CA GLU A 109 -8.16 -16.04 -14.87
C GLU A 109 -8.38 -14.58 -14.49
N GLU A 110 -8.04 -13.65 -15.38
CA GLU A 110 -8.48 -12.27 -15.27
C GLU A 110 -9.40 -11.92 -16.43
N THR A 111 -10.65 -11.59 -16.13
CA THR A 111 -11.63 -11.16 -17.12
C THR A 111 -11.80 -9.64 -17.07
N ARG A 112 -11.72 -8.98 -18.22
CA ARG A 112 -12.01 -7.54 -18.33
C ARG A 112 -13.47 -7.30 -18.70
N ILE A 113 -14.12 -6.39 -17.98
CA ILE A 113 -15.49 -5.98 -18.29
C ILE A 113 -15.42 -5.01 -19.47
N ARG A 114 -15.83 -5.44 -20.68
CA ARG A 114 -15.63 -4.71 -21.96
C ARG A 114 -16.10 -3.25 -22.00
N SER A 115 -16.94 -2.81 -21.05
CA SER A 115 -17.46 -1.44 -20.95
C SER A 115 -16.89 -0.62 -19.79
N SER A 116 -16.02 -1.18 -18.95
CA SER A 116 -15.42 -0.49 -17.80
C SER A 116 -13.92 -0.77 -17.71
N HIS A 117 -13.15 0.15 -17.14
CA HIS A 117 -11.75 -0.10 -16.78
C HIS A 117 -11.64 -1.07 -15.58
N GLU A 118 -12.55 -2.04 -15.49
CA GLU A 118 -12.68 -2.98 -14.39
C GLU A 118 -12.33 -4.38 -14.86
N SER A 119 -11.65 -5.11 -13.98
CA SER A 119 -11.35 -6.52 -14.18
C SER A 119 -11.69 -7.33 -12.93
N MET A 120 -11.95 -8.60 -13.15
CA MET A 120 -12.15 -9.59 -12.11
C MET A 120 -11.07 -10.64 -12.25
N LYS A 121 -10.24 -10.81 -11.22
CA LYS A 121 -9.28 -11.91 -11.13
C LYS A 121 -9.84 -13.02 -10.26
N GLN A 122 -9.80 -14.25 -10.76
CA GLN A 122 -10.12 -15.48 -10.05
C GLN A 122 -8.88 -16.38 -10.04
N GLU A 123 -8.68 -17.08 -8.93
CA GLU A 123 -7.59 -18.05 -8.75
C GLU A 123 -8.19 -19.34 -8.20
N TRP A 124 -7.61 -20.48 -8.58
CA TRP A 124 -8.04 -21.80 -8.15
C TRP A 124 -6.86 -22.59 -7.57
N TYR A 125 -7.15 -23.51 -6.66
CA TYR A 125 -6.21 -24.55 -6.22
C TYR A 125 -6.03 -25.61 -7.33
N GLU A 126 -4.99 -26.43 -7.22
CA GLU A 126 -4.72 -27.52 -8.20
C GLU A 126 -5.86 -28.54 -8.28
N ASP A 127 -6.65 -28.69 -7.22
CA ASP A 127 -7.82 -29.56 -7.19
C ASP A 127 -9.01 -29.00 -8.00
N GLY A 128 -8.95 -27.73 -8.43
CA GLY A 128 -10.00 -27.00 -9.14
C GLY A 128 -10.92 -26.18 -8.22
N THR A 129 -10.70 -26.20 -6.91
CA THR A 129 -11.48 -25.43 -5.94
C THR A 129 -11.10 -23.94 -6.03
N LEU A 130 -12.10 -23.04 -6.00
CA LEU A 130 -11.85 -21.60 -6.05
C LEU A 130 -11.05 -21.15 -4.82
N LYS A 131 -9.91 -20.49 -5.06
CA LYS A 131 -8.98 -20.01 -4.05
C LYS A 131 -9.18 -18.54 -3.73
N ALA A 132 -9.33 -17.69 -4.75
CA ALA A 132 -9.49 -16.26 -4.54
C ALA A 132 -10.28 -15.59 -5.66
N LYS A 133 -10.91 -14.47 -5.33
CA LYS A 133 -11.65 -13.62 -6.26
C LYS A 133 -11.46 -12.15 -5.86
N ARG A 134 -10.99 -11.32 -6.80
CA ARG A 134 -10.65 -9.91 -6.54
C ARG A 134 -11.13 -9.03 -7.69
N GLN A 135 -11.69 -7.88 -7.33
CA GLN A 135 -12.12 -6.85 -8.26
C GLN A 135 -11.06 -5.75 -8.38
N PHE A 136 -10.84 -5.28 -9.60
CA PHE A 136 -9.92 -4.20 -9.91
C PHE A 136 -10.63 -3.12 -10.72
N LYS A 137 -10.16 -1.88 -10.57
CA LYS A 137 -10.54 -0.73 -11.37
C LYS A 137 -9.29 0.09 -11.64
N ASP A 138 -9.05 0.43 -12.91
CA ASP A 138 -7.86 1.18 -13.37
C ASP A 138 -6.54 0.50 -12.91
N GLY A 139 -6.51 -0.84 -12.96
CA GLY A 139 -5.38 -1.66 -12.50
C GLY A 139 -5.17 -1.71 -10.98
N LYS A 140 -6.05 -1.09 -10.18
CA LYS A 140 -5.96 -1.06 -8.71
C LYS A 140 -7.08 -1.89 -8.07
N PRO A 141 -6.83 -2.57 -6.94
CA PRO A 141 -7.90 -3.24 -6.19
C PRO A 141 -9.05 -2.29 -5.86
N SER A 142 -10.28 -2.67 -6.24
CA SER A 142 -11.47 -1.85 -6.01
C SER A 142 -12.70 -2.75 -5.92
N GLY A 143 -13.39 -2.70 -4.78
CA GLY A 143 -14.52 -3.56 -4.47
C GLY A 143 -14.13 -4.75 -3.60
N LYS A 144 -14.90 -5.84 -3.70
CA LYS A 144 -14.79 -7.00 -2.81
C LYS A 144 -13.64 -7.92 -3.22
N ALA A 145 -12.86 -8.37 -2.24
CA ALA A 145 -11.88 -9.43 -2.37
C ALA A 145 -12.22 -10.57 -1.41
N VAL A 146 -12.25 -11.80 -1.89
CA VAL A 146 -12.54 -13.00 -1.09
C VAL A 146 -11.48 -14.06 -1.35
N VAL A 147 -11.07 -14.74 -0.30
CA VAL A 147 -10.16 -15.90 -0.33
C VAL A 147 -10.87 -17.06 0.37
N TRP A 148 -10.71 -18.26 -0.16
CA TRP A 148 -11.30 -19.48 0.36
C TRP A 148 -10.22 -20.49 0.69
N TYR A 149 -10.47 -21.29 1.73
CA TYR A 149 -9.70 -22.50 2.00
C TYR A 149 -9.96 -23.57 0.93
N PRO A 150 -9.10 -24.59 0.80
CA PRO A 150 -9.37 -25.76 -0.05
C PRO A 150 -10.68 -26.48 0.30
N THR A 151 -11.17 -26.32 1.54
CA THR A 151 -12.48 -26.82 1.98
C THR A 151 -13.68 -26.02 1.45
N SER A 152 -13.46 -25.04 0.56
CA SER A 152 -14.45 -24.08 0.04
C SER A 152 -15.07 -23.13 1.08
N GLN A 153 -14.62 -23.18 2.33
CA GLN A 153 -15.01 -22.19 3.33
C GLN A 153 -14.27 -20.87 3.11
N ILE A 154 -14.91 -19.74 3.43
CA ILE A 154 -14.25 -18.43 3.31
C ILE A 154 -13.12 -18.34 4.33
N GLU A 155 -11.90 -18.09 3.85
CA GLU A 155 -10.73 -17.80 4.68
C GLU A 155 -10.70 -16.31 5.06
N SER A 156 -10.92 -15.43 4.08
CA SER A 156 -10.92 -14.00 4.32
C SER A 156 -11.75 -13.21 3.31
N GLN A 157 -12.20 -12.04 3.74
CA GLN A 157 -13.00 -11.11 2.96
C GLN A 157 -12.56 -9.69 3.29
N SER A 158 -12.28 -8.90 2.27
CA SER A 158 -11.89 -7.50 2.40
C SER A 158 -12.54 -6.65 1.31
N PHE A 159 -12.51 -5.34 1.51
CA PHE A 159 -13.00 -4.36 0.54
C PHE A 159 -11.93 -3.31 0.28
N TYR A 160 -11.85 -2.87 -0.97
CA TYR A 160 -10.88 -1.89 -1.43
C TYR A 160 -11.59 -0.74 -2.16
N ARG A 161 -11.00 0.45 -2.11
CA ARG A 161 -11.37 1.60 -2.91
C ARG A 161 -10.11 2.27 -3.41
N ASN A 162 -9.96 2.39 -4.74
CA ASN A 162 -8.81 3.02 -5.40
C ASN A 162 -7.45 2.44 -4.94
N GLY A 163 -7.38 1.12 -4.72
CA GLY A 163 -6.18 0.41 -4.26
C GLY A 163 -5.94 0.44 -2.75
N MET A 164 -6.79 1.11 -1.96
CA MET A 164 -6.67 1.18 -0.50
C MET A 164 -7.75 0.34 0.18
N ALA A 165 -7.40 -0.38 1.25
CA ALA A 165 -8.37 -1.09 2.07
C ALA A 165 -9.38 -0.11 2.71
N GLU A 166 -10.66 -0.45 2.66
CA GLU A 166 -11.77 0.38 3.15
C GLU A 166 -12.84 -0.53 3.75
N GLY A 167 -13.38 -0.20 4.93
CA GLY A 167 -14.39 -1.03 5.60
C GLY A 167 -13.78 -2.22 6.34
N LEU A 168 -14.52 -3.31 6.48
CA LEU A 168 -14.09 -4.47 7.28
C LEU A 168 -13.23 -5.44 6.47
N TRP A 169 -12.07 -5.79 7.01
CA TRP A 169 -11.35 -7.01 6.66
C TRP A 169 -11.64 -8.08 7.71
N GLN A 170 -12.28 -9.15 7.28
CA GLN A 170 -12.63 -10.30 8.11
C GLN A 170 -11.79 -11.52 7.69
N VAL A 171 -11.37 -12.30 8.67
CA VAL A 171 -10.61 -13.56 8.50
C VAL A 171 -11.26 -14.61 9.38
N TRP A 172 -11.43 -15.82 8.89
CA TRP A 172 -12.06 -16.94 9.59
C TRP A 172 -11.08 -18.11 9.75
N TYR A 173 -11.30 -18.93 10.77
CA TYR A 173 -10.70 -20.26 10.89
C TYR A 173 -11.39 -21.24 9.95
N GLU A 174 -10.77 -22.39 9.66
CA GLU A 174 -11.34 -23.45 8.81
C GLU A 174 -12.61 -24.09 9.40
N ASN A 175 -12.91 -23.88 10.68
CA ASN A 175 -14.17 -24.30 11.30
C ASN A 175 -15.32 -23.28 11.12
N GLY A 176 -15.08 -22.19 10.38
CA GLY A 176 -16.05 -21.14 10.10
C GLY A 176 -16.17 -20.06 11.18
N ASN A 177 -15.48 -20.21 12.33
CA ASN A 177 -15.47 -19.16 13.35
C ASN A 177 -14.61 -17.98 12.90
N LEU A 178 -15.08 -16.77 13.21
CA LEU A 178 -14.34 -15.55 12.91
C LEU A 178 -13.04 -15.55 13.72
N ARG A 179 -11.92 -15.21 13.07
CA ARG A 179 -10.58 -15.13 13.66
C ARG A 179 -10.18 -13.68 13.89
N HIS A 180 -10.37 -12.83 12.88
CA HIS A 180 -10.07 -11.40 12.93
C HIS A 180 -11.15 -10.58 12.25
N GLU A 181 -11.41 -9.41 12.80
CA GLU A 181 -12.22 -8.36 12.20
C GLU A 181 -11.48 -7.06 12.38
N ILE A 182 -11.12 -6.43 11.26
CA ILE A 182 -10.18 -5.33 11.21
C ILE A 182 -10.82 -4.21 10.40
N PRO A 183 -11.23 -3.11 11.05
CA PRO A 183 -11.82 -2.00 10.34
C PRO A 183 -10.72 -1.10 9.74
N TYR A 184 -10.88 -0.78 8.46
CA TYR A 184 -10.01 0.09 7.68
C TYR A 184 -10.74 1.35 7.23
N SER A 185 -10.00 2.44 7.17
CA SER A 185 -10.38 3.65 6.46
C SER A 185 -9.17 4.22 5.74
N ARG A 186 -9.29 4.43 4.42
CA ARG A 186 -8.21 4.98 3.57
C ARG A 186 -6.89 4.23 3.75
N GLY A 187 -6.95 2.89 3.78
CA GLY A 187 -5.78 2.02 3.89
C GLY A 187 -5.17 1.92 5.30
N ARG A 188 -5.75 2.54 6.33
CA ARG A 188 -5.27 2.47 7.72
C ARG A 188 -6.29 1.84 8.65
N TYR A 189 -5.83 1.17 9.70
CA TYR A 189 -6.72 0.69 10.76
C TYR A 189 -7.47 1.87 11.42
N HIS A 190 -8.78 1.80 11.47
CA HIS A 190 -9.60 2.85 12.06
C HIS A 190 -10.90 2.24 12.62
N GLY A 191 -11.09 2.32 13.93
CA GLY A 191 -12.20 1.67 14.65
C GLY A 191 -11.74 0.52 15.55
N MET A 192 -12.66 -0.32 15.98
CA MET A 192 -12.38 -1.41 16.92
C MET A 192 -11.98 -2.68 16.18
N MET A 193 -10.71 -3.07 16.26
CA MET A 193 -10.27 -4.40 15.83
C MET A 193 -10.71 -5.44 16.85
N ARG A 194 -11.20 -6.58 16.38
CA ARG A 194 -11.58 -7.73 17.21
C ARG A 194 -10.81 -8.98 16.78
N LYS A 195 -10.43 -9.78 17.76
CA LYS A 195 -9.78 -11.07 17.57
C LYS A 195 -10.52 -12.11 18.40
N TRP A 196 -10.59 -13.33 17.88
CA TRP A 196 -11.24 -14.45 18.56
C TRP A 196 -10.35 -15.69 18.52
N TYR A 197 -10.53 -16.55 19.52
CA TYR A 197 -10.01 -17.91 19.51
C TYR A 197 -10.80 -18.78 18.54
N GLU A 198 -10.24 -19.91 18.15
CA GLU A 198 -10.89 -20.89 17.28
C GLU A 198 -12.22 -21.43 17.87
N SER A 199 -12.38 -21.36 19.19
CA SER A 199 -13.64 -21.67 19.90
C SER A 199 -14.76 -20.65 19.67
N GLY A 200 -14.48 -19.53 19.00
CA GLY A 200 -15.41 -18.40 18.81
C GLY A 200 -15.47 -17.42 19.98
N LYS A 201 -14.76 -17.68 21.09
CA LYS A 201 -14.65 -16.74 22.21
C LYS A 201 -13.74 -15.57 21.85
N ILE A 202 -14.10 -14.37 22.31
CA ILE A 202 -13.31 -13.16 22.04
C ILE A 202 -11.95 -13.24 22.76
N TRP A 203 -10.89 -12.96 22.02
CA TRP A 203 -9.53 -12.86 22.54
C TRP A 203 -9.16 -11.42 22.86
N ALA A 204 -9.45 -10.49 21.96
CA ALA A 204 -9.06 -9.10 22.14
C ALA A 204 -9.98 -8.10 21.43
N GLN A 205 -10.10 -6.92 22.03
CA GLN A 205 -10.65 -5.71 21.44
C GLN A 205 -9.58 -4.62 21.48
N ILE A 206 -9.22 -4.09 20.32
CA ILE A 206 -8.10 -3.14 20.17
C ILE A 206 -8.62 -1.94 19.38
N PRO A 207 -8.81 -0.77 20.02
CA PRO A 207 -9.27 0.42 19.31
C PRO A 207 -8.12 1.06 18.55
N TYR A 208 -8.34 1.36 17.28
CA TYR A 208 -7.42 2.06 16.40
C TYR A 208 -7.97 3.40 15.95
N ARG A 209 -7.09 4.39 15.81
CA ARG A 209 -7.34 5.68 15.16
C ARG A 209 -6.17 5.97 14.23
N ASP A 210 -6.45 6.05 12.94
CA ASP A 210 -5.47 6.39 11.89
C ASP A 210 -4.21 5.52 11.90
N GLY A 211 -4.39 4.20 12.08
CA GLY A 211 -3.32 3.21 12.09
C GLY A 211 -2.65 3.01 13.45
N LEU A 212 -2.96 3.82 14.46
CA LEU A 212 -2.37 3.71 15.80
C LEU A 212 -3.39 3.21 16.81
N VAL A 213 -2.97 2.36 17.76
CA VAL A 213 -3.83 1.96 18.88
C VAL A 213 -4.17 3.20 19.72
N HIS A 214 -5.45 3.49 19.90
CA HIS A 214 -5.92 4.67 20.62
C HIS A 214 -7.25 4.39 21.31
N GLY A 215 -7.22 4.28 22.65
CA GLY A 215 -8.33 3.89 23.49
C GLY A 215 -7.97 2.72 24.41
N VAL A 216 -8.97 2.17 25.11
CA VAL A 216 -8.79 1.03 26.01
C VAL A 216 -8.77 -0.27 25.23
N GLN A 217 -7.62 -0.93 25.21
CA GLN A 217 -7.49 -2.32 24.77
C GLN A 217 -8.01 -3.24 25.87
N ARG A 218 -8.77 -4.27 25.48
CA ARG A 218 -9.25 -5.33 26.37
C ARG A 218 -8.82 -6.70 25.84
N VAL A 219 -8.41 -7.59 26.73
CA VAL A 219 -7.92 -8.93 26.41
C VAL A 219 -8.53 -9.95 27.36
N TRP A 220 -8.92 -11.11 26.81
CA TRP A 220 -9.49 -12.24 27.53
C TRP A 220 -8.71 -13.52 27.22
N ASP A 221 -8.69 -14.46 28.17
CA ASP A 221 -8.16 -15.80 27.97
C ASP A 221 -9.13 -16.69 27.16
N ALA A 222 -8.73 -17.93 26.88
CA ALA A 222 -9.51 -18.87 26.08
C ALA A 222 -10.82 -19.29 26.80
N GLU A 223 -10.89 -19.13 28.12
CA GLU A 223 -12.06 -19.40 28.93
C GLU A 223 -13.06 -18.22 28.89
N GLY A 224 -12.61 -17.03 28.49
CA GLY A 224 -13.40 -15.81 28.39
C GLY A 224 -13.27 -14.90 29.61
N LYS A 225 -12.31 -15.17 30.51
CA LYS A 225 -12.02 -14.33 31.66
C LYS A 225 -11.13 -13.16 31.23
N SER A 226 -11.48 -11.96 31.68
CA SER A 226 -10.69 -10.76 31.39
C SER A 226 -9.31 -10.85 32.05
N ILE A 227 -8.28 -10.56 31.27
CA ILE A 227 -6.89 -10.58 31.75
C ILE A 227 -6.52 -9.18 32.26
N LYS A 228 -6.58 -8.17 31.38
CA LYS A 228 -6.22 -6.79 31.73
C LYS A 228 -6.69 -5.80 30.67
N ASP A 229 -7.24 -4.68 31.14
CA ASP A 229 -7.49 -3.49 30.32
C ASP A 229 -6.21 -2.62 30.28
N SER A 230 -5.90 -2.05 29.12
CA SER A 230 -4.74 -1.15 28.95
C SER A 230 -5.12 0.03 28.07
N LEU A 231 -5.00 1.26 28.60
CA LEU A 231 -5.18 2.46 27.80
C LEU A 231 -3.98 2.66 26.88
N PHE A 232 -4.25 2.96 25.61
CA PHE A 232 -3.26 3.43 24.66
C PHE A 232 -3.66 4.80 24.14
N VAL A 233 -2.68 5.68 23.96
CA VAL A 233 -2.89 6.98 23.36
C VAL A 233 -1.89 7.13 22.23
N ARG A 234 -2.38 7.06 20.98
CA ARG A 234 -1.58 7.23 19.76
C ARG A 234 -0.41 6.24 19.69
N GLY A 235 -0.70 4.97 19.98
CA GLY A 235 0.25 3.86 19.94
C GLY A 235 1.07 3.67 21.21
N VAL A 236 1.08 4.62 22.14
CA VAL A 236 1.81 4.50 23.40
C VAL A 236 0.89 3.93 24.47
N ARG A 237 1.32 2.83 25.11
CA ARG A 237 0.64 2.28 26.30
C ARG A 237 0.75 3.28 27.45
N ALA A 238 -0.37 3.70 28.00
CA ALA A 238 -0.39 4.65 29.09
C ALA A 238 0.12 4.03 30.39
N SER A 239 1.09 4.71 31.01
CA SER A 239 1.45 4.48 32.41
C SER A 239 0.44 5.19 33.32
N LYS A 240 0.43 4.84 34.63
CA LYS A 240 -0.39 5.55 35.62
C LYS A 240 -0.11 7.06 35.62
N ASP A 241 1.15 7.46 35.43
CA ASP A 241 1.53 8.88 35.36
C ASP A 241 0.96 9.57 34.13
N LEU A 242 0.98 8.92 32.96
CA LEU A 242 0.37 9.48 31.75
C LEU A 242 -1.16 9.58 31.92
N GLU A 243 -1.80 8.54 32.46
CA GLU A 243 -3.24 8.56 32.76
C GLU A 243 -3.61 9.71 33.70
N PHE A 244 -2.83 9.91 34.77
CA PHE A 244 -3.01 10.99 35.72
C PHE A 244 -2.85 12.37 35.06
N CYS A 245 -1.82 12.56 34.24
CA CYS A 245 -1.62 13.80 33.49
C CYS A 245 -2.80 14.08 32.54
N LEU A 246 -3.24 13.08 31.77
CA LEU A 246 -4.36 13.20 30.84
C LEU A 246 -5.68 13.54 31.55
N ALA A 247 -5.93 12.94 32.72
CA ALA A 247 -7.11 13.26 33.53
C ALA A 247 -7.08 14.72 34.00
N ARG A 248 -5.91 15.22 34.43
CA ARG A 248 -5.74 16.63 34.83
C ARG A 248 -5.87 17.59 33.65
N ILE A 249 -5.41 17.24 32.46
CA ILE A 249 -5.64 18.03 31.24
C ILE A 249 -7.13 18.18 30.99
N LYS A 250 -7.89 17.07 30.99
CA LYS A 250 -9.34 17.06 30.79
C LYS A 250 -10.09 17.87 31.86
N ALA A 251 -9.63 17.84 33.09
CA ALA A 251 -10.20 18.62 34.19
C ALA A 251 -9.78 20.11 34.17
N GLY A 252 -8.97 20.55 33.21
CA GLY A 252 -8.43 21.92 33.16
C GLY A 252 -7.28 22.19 34.15
N ASN A 253 -6.94 21.24 35.01
CA ASN A 253 -6.01 21.37 36.13
C ASN A 253 -4.58 20.90 35.80
N PHE A 254 -4.07 21.23 34.61
CA PHE A 254 -2.72 20.90 34.15
C PHE A 254 -2.08 22.13 33.51
N ARG A 255 -0.77 22.32 33.65
CA ARG A 255 -0.06 23.53 33.18
C ARG A 255 1.00 23.19 32.14
N ALA A 256 1.29 24.12 31.24
CA ALA A 256 2.29 23.95 30.18
C ALA A 256 3.68 23.61 30.74
N LYS A 257 4.08 24.24 31.85
CA LYS A 257 5.36 23.95 32.54
C LYS A 257 5.51 22.51 33.00
N GLU A 258 4.40 21.82 33.28
CA GLU A 258 4.43 20.42 33.71
C GLU A 258 4.80 19.50 32.53
N ILE A 259 4.38 19.83 31.31
CA ILE A 259 4.78 19.14 30.08
C ILE A 259 6.29 19.24 29.88
N ILE A 260 6.87 20.43 30.09
CA ILE A 260 8.32 20.68 29.94
C ILE A 260 9.15 19.79 30.87
N GLY A 261 8.63 19.49 32.07
CA GLY A 261 9.30 18.65 33.06
C GLY A 261 9.35 17.16 32.72
N ILE A 262 8.59 16.69 31.72
CA ILE A 262 8.46 15.25 31.44
C ILE A 262 9.63 14.75 30.60
N MET A 263 10.49 13.94 31.18
CA MET A 263 11.68 13.40 30.48
C MET A 263 11.34 12.52 29.28
N ASN A 264 10.29 11.71 29.38
CA ASN A 264 9.90 10.78 28.31
C ASN A 264 9.29 11.55 27.13
N THR A 265 10.00 11.55 26.00
CA THR A 265 9.63 12.33 24.80
C THR A 265 8.30 11.88 24.17
N SER A 266 7.99 10.58 24.20
CA SER A 266 6.71 10.05 23.69
C SER A 266 5.53 10.52 24.54
N VAL A 267 5.66 10.44 25.87
CA VAL A 267 4.65 10.94 26.83
C VAL A 267 4.47 12.44 26.65
N ARG A 268 5.58 13.19 26.53
CA ARG A 268 5.52 14.64 26.34
C ARG A 268 4.81 15.04 25.06
N ARG A 269 5.14 14.38 23.94
CA ARG A 269 4.46 14.61 22.66
C ARG A 269 2.95 14.39 22.77
N ILE A 270 2.53 13.30 23.40
CA ILE A 270 1.11 13.02 23.64
C ILE A 270 0.47 14.14 24.45
N LEU A 271 1.10 14.55 25.55
CA LEU A 271 0.55 15.59 26.40
C LEU A 271 0.50 16.95 25.72
N LEU A 272 1.48 17.32 24.88
CA LEU A 272 1.41 18.52 24.05
C LEU A 272 0.19 18.49 23.11
N GLU A 273 0.01 17.38 22.41
CA GLU A 273 -1.06 17.23 21.42
C GLU A 273 -2.45 17.22 22.10
N GLU A 274 -2.58 16.61 23.28
CA GLU A 274 -3.84 16.59 24.06
C GLU A 274 -4.07 17.90 24.85
N PHE A 275 -3.01 18.59 25.27
CA PHE A 275 -3.11 19.91 25.91
C PHE A 275 -3.46 21.01 24.91
N GLY A 276 -3.02 20.85 23.66
CA GLY A 276 -3.23 21.77 22.56
C GLY A 276 -2.21 22.89 22.51
N TYR A 277 -1.70 23.18 21.31
CA TYR A 277 -0.67 24.19 21.10
C TYR A 277 -1.15 25.62 21.43
N SER A 278 -2.43 25.94 21.23
CA SER A 278 -2.96 27.27 21.57
C SER A 278 -2.86 27.55 23.08
N ARG A 279 -3.23 26.58 23.92
CA ARG A 279 -3.11 26.71 25.38
C ARG A 279 -1.66 26.68 25.81
N PHE A 280 -0.84 25.84 25.18
CA PHE A 280 0.59 25.77 25.44
C PHE A 280 1.28 27.11 25.20
N LEU A 281 0.96 27.75 24.06
CA LEU A 281 1.47 29.05 23.67
C LEU A 281 1.01 30.17 24.63
N ALA A 282 -0.23 30.11 25.12
CA ALA A 282 -0.77 31.11 26.05
C ALA A 282 -0.11 31.08 27.44
N GLU A 283 0.52 29.98 27.83
CA GLU A 283 1.11 29.82 29.17
C GLU A 283 2.64 29.98 29.20
N LEU A 284 3.30 30.08 28.05
CA LEU A 284 4.76 30.12 27.95
C LEU A 284 5.25 31.34 27.20
N ASP A 285 6.44 31.80 27.60
CA ASP A 285 7.20 32.78 26.84
C ASP A 285 7.54 32.22 25.46
N HIS A 286 7.41 33.09 24.46
CA HIS A 286 7.62 32.74 23.07
C HIS A 286 8.11 33.96 22.29
N THR A 287 8.72 33.69 21.14
CA THR A 287 9.20 34.72 20.22
C THR A 287 8.40 34.67 18.93
N VAL A 288 7.83 35.80 18.53
CA VAL A 288 7.24 35.95 17.20
C VAL A 288 8.38 36.17 16.21
N LEU A 289 8.54 35.24 15.27
CA LEU A 289 9.58 35.28 14.25
C LEU A 289 9.15 36.06 13.01
N ASP A 290 7.87 35.96 12.65
CA ASP A 290 7.27 36.63 11.50
C ASP A 290 5.78 36.86 11.73
N LYS A 291 5.20 37.87 11.07
CA LYS A 291 3.80 38.27 11.23
C LYS A 291 3.21 38.77 9.92
N ASP A 292 1.98 38.35 9.65
CA ASP A 292 1.17 38.79 8.51
C ASP A 292 -0.26 39.03 8.99
N GLY A 293 -0.63 40.31 9.12
CA GLY A 293 -1.88 40.71 9.77
C GLY A 293 -1.95 40.19 11.21
N GLU A 294 -2.93 39.33 11.48
CA GLU A 294 -3.14 38.69 12.79
C GLU A 294 -2.49 37.30 12.91
N ASN A 295 -1.91 36.78 11.81
CA ASN A 295 -1.24 35.49 11.79
C ASN A 295 0.22 35.65 12.20
N GLU A 296 0.73 34.72 13.00
CA GLU A 296 2.07 34.79 13.58
C GLU A 296 2.80 33.46 13.41
N LEU A 297 4.07 33.51 12.96
CA LEU A 297 5.01 32.40 13.11
C LEU A 297 5.71 32.56 14.44
N VAL A 298 5.58 31.55 15.30
CA VAL A 298 6.05 31.62 16.68
C VAL A 298 7.06 30.52 16.97
N ARG A 299 8.12 30.87 17.70
CA ARG A 299 9.11 29.96 18.26
C ARG A 299 8.99 29.88 19.78
N ILE A 300 9.02 28.65 20.30
CA ILE A 300 9.05 28.37 21.75
C ILE A 300 10.33 27.59 22.07
N ASP A 301 11.25 28.26 22.77
CA ASP A 301 12.43 27.65 23.37
C ASP A 301 12.06 26.99 24.70
N TRP A 302 11.37 25.86 24.59
CA TRP A 302 10.75 25.17 25.72
C TRP A 302 11.71 24.35 26.59
N ARG A 303 12.90 23.97 26.09
CA ARG A 303 13.86 23.17 26.86
C ARG A 303 15.28 23.28 26.31
N ARG A 304 16.27 23.41 27.19
CA ARG A 304 17.68 23.51 26.79
C ARG A 304 18.14 22.20 26.13
N GLY A 305 18.70 22.30 24.93
CA GLY A 305 19.25 21.16 24.18
C GLY A 305 18.21 20.35 23.41
N GLU A 306 16.93 20.73 23.43
CA GLU A 306 15.91 20.16 22.55
C GLU A 306 15.57 21.13 21.42
N GLU A 307 15.12 20.59 20.28
CA GLU A 307 14.65 21.38 19.15
C GLU A 307 13.49 22.30 19.58
N PRO A 308 13.56 23.61 19.28
CA PRO A 308 12.46 24.53 19.59
C PRO A 308 11.17 24.13 18.87
N ILE A 309 10.03 24.47 19.46
CA ILE A 309 8.74 24.26 18.81
C ILE A 309 8.43 25.48 17.95
N PHE A 310 8.14 25.24 16.67
CA PHE A 310 7.64 26.25 15.75
C PHE A 310 6.13 26.05 15.55
N LEU A 311 5.36 27.13 15.71
CA LEU A 311 3.92 27.14 15.56
C LEU A 311 3.48 28.24 14.59
N ALA A 312 2.57 27.90 13.67
CA ALA A 312 1.76 28.88 12.96
C ALA A 312 0.51 29.15 13.80
N LYS A 313 0.38 30.37 14.32
CA LYS A 313 -0.83 30.86 14.99
C LYS A 313 -1.67 31.58 13.95
N VAL A 314 -2.86 31.05 13.70
CA VAL A 314 -3.72 31.49 12.59
C VAL A 314 -5.08 31.91 13.16
N LYS A 315 -5.60 33.03 12.66
CA LYS A 315 -6.97 33.44 12.92
C LYS A 315 -7.90 32.81 11.90
N CYS A 316 -8.92 32.10 12.38
CA CYS A 316 -9.97 31.58 11.52
C CYS A 316 -10.86 32.74 11.04
N PRO A 317 -11.00 32.99 9.72
CA PRO A 317 -11.79 34.12 9.22
C PRO A 317 -13.27 34.05 9.60
N SER A 318 -13.86 32.84 9.56
CA SER A 318 -15.29 32.63 9.78
C SER A 318 -15.71 32.72 11.25
N THR A 319 -14.85 32.31 12.18
CA THR A 319 -15.16 32.27 13.62
C THR A 319 -14.45 33.35 14.43
N GLY A 320 -13.41 33.98 13.87
CA GLY A 320 -12.51 34.87 14.58
C GLY A 320 -11.60 34.20 15.62
N ALA A 321 -11.71 32.88 15.82
CA ALA A 321 -10.93 32.14 16.80
C ALA A 321 -9.49 31.92 16.34
N PHE A 322 -8.55 31.93 17.28
CA PHE A 322 -7.15 31.59 17.01
C PHE A 322 -6.88 30.10 17.25
N TYR A 323 -6.15 29.48 16.35
CA TYR A 323 -5.60 28.14 16.52
C TYR A 323 -4.10 28.13 16.23
N ALA A 324 -3.38 27.17 16.81
CA ALA A 324 -1.95 27.02 16.62
C ALA A 324 -1.63 25.63 16.05
N LEU A 325 -0.87 25.58 14.95
CA LEU A 325 -0.43 24.36 14.29
C LEU A 325 1.08 24.26 14.34
N ARG A 326 1.61 23.07 14.64
CA ARG A 326 3.05 22.83 14.60
C ARG A 326 3.56 22.75 13.17
N VAL A 327 4.65 23.44 12.89
CA VAL A 327 5.32 23.49 11.59
C VAL A 327 6.81 23.14 11.73
N PRO A 328 7.51 22.76 10.65
CA PRO A 328 8.94 22.48 10.70
C PRO A 328 9.75 23.72 11.09
N PRO A 329 10.88 23.55 11.81
CA PRO A 329 11.76 24.66 12.19
C PRO A 329 12.50 25.27 11.00
N SER A 330 12.48 24.62 9.84
CA SER A 330 13.06 25.14 8.59
C SER A 330 12.22 26.24 7.94
N VAL A 331 10.98 26.43 8.38
CA VAL A 331 10.09 27.47 7.85
C VAL A 331 10.46 28.82 8.46
N THR A 332 10.62 29.84 7.62
CA THR A 332 11.10 31.17 8.05
C THR A 332 10.03 32.26 8.02
N GLY A 333 8.88 32.02 7.38
CA GLY A 333 7.79 33.00 7.26
C GLY A 333 6.41 32.41 7.52
N VAL A 334 5.49 33.25 8.01
CA VAL A 334 4.15 32.80 8.43
C VAL A 334 3.30 32.32 7.26
N LYS A 335 3.38 32.95 6.09
CA LYS A 335 2.67 32.47 4.87
C LYS A 335 3.14 31.09 4.46
N GLN A 336 4.46 30.86 4.46
CA GLN A 336 5.06 29.56 4.17
C GLN A 336 4.64 28.52 5.22
N ALA A 337 4.55 28.92 6.50
CA ALA A 337 4.11 28.06 7.58
C ALA A 337 2.66 27.61 7.39
N ILE A 338 1.76 28.53 7.04
CA ILE A 338 0.36 28.21 6.78
C ILE A 338 0.24 27.32 5.55
N ALA A 339 0.90 27.66 4.44
CA ALA A 339 0.94 26.84 3.24
C ALA A 339 1.36 25.39 3.52
N TRP A 340 2.39 25.21 4.35
CA TRP A 340 2.86 23.89 4.76
C TRP A 340 1.77 23.07 5.45
N THR A 341 0.93 23.69 6.27
CA THR A 341 -0.19 23.00 6.94
C THR A 341 -1.26 22.49 5.97
N PHE A 342 -1.38 23.10 4.80
CA PHE A 342 -2.25 22.67 3.70
C PHE A 342 -1.56 21.73 2.70
N GLN A 343 -0.30 21.37 2.94
CA GLN A 343 0.52 20.55 2.03
C GLN A 343 0.68 21.15 0.63
N ILE A 344 0.69 22.48 0.53
CA ILE A 344 0.92 23.22 -0.72
C ILE A 344 2.22 24.01 -0.66
N PRO A 345 2.88 24.26 -1.81
CA PRO A 345 4.04 25.15 -1.88
C PRO A 345 3.69 26.57 -1.39
N GLY A 346 4.62 27.22 -0.69
CA GLY A 346 4.39 28.53 -0.06
C GLY A 346 4.09 29.67 -1.02
N ASP A 347 4.59 29.57 -2.25
CA ASP A 347 4.34 30.49 -3.36
C ASP A 347 2.97 30.29 -4.04
N GLN A 348 2.32 29.16 -3.77
CA GLN A 348 0.99 28.83 -4.29
C GLN A 348 -0.13 29.07 -3.29
N TYR A 349 0.20 29.47 -2.05
CA TYR A 349 -0.79 29.74 -1.01
C TYR A 349 -1.55 31.05 -1.29
N GLN A 350 -2.87 30.92 -1.41
CA GLN A 350 -3.81 32.02 -1.58
C GLN A 350 -4.79 32.00 -0.41
N PRO A 351 -4.58 32.83 0.62
CA PRO A 351 -5.40 32.83 1.84
C PRO A 351 -6.92 32.79 1.56
N ASP A 352 -7.41 33.51 0.56
CA ASP A 352 -8.84 33.59 0.20
C ASP A 352 -9.43 32.29 -0.38
N ILE A 353 -8.58 31.31 -0.75
CA ILE A 353 -8.99 30.01 -1.31
C ILE A 353 -8.88 28.90 -0.26
N GLU A 354 -7.81 28.92 0.56
CA GLU A 354 -7.53 27.84 1.52
C GLU A 354 -7.98 28.12 2.97
N THR A 355 -8.37 29.35 3.31
CA THR A 355 -8.95 29.72 4.64
C THR A 355 -10.39 30.19 4.53
#